data_AF-A0A7S1E9P3-F1
#
_entry.id   AF-A0A7S1E9P3-F1
#
_cell.length_a   1.000
_cell.length_b   1.000
_cell.length_c   1.000
_cell.angle_alpha   90.00
_cell.angle_beta   90.00
_cell.angle_gamma   90.00
#
_symmetry.space_group_name_H-M   'P 1'
#
loop_
_entity.id
_entity.type
_entity.pdbx_description
1 polymer ?
#
loop_
_entity_poly.entity_id
_entity_poly.type
_entity_poly.pdbx_seq_one_letter_code
_entity_poly.pdbx_strand_id
1 'polypeptide(L)'
;AGSKAGARERSLEAALLTTRGVLQARLDDLGAAAADLEAAIKLEPDSFEAHYNMGCLHLHRQSWMLARREMGKALKLRPGNEMALLNRGVACYHLGSHRE
;
A
#
# COMPACT_ATOMS: atom_id res chain seq x y z
N ALA A 1 0.68 -27.61 -16.86
CA ALA A 1 0.74 -27.48 -15.39
C ALA A 1 1.66 -26.35 -14.89
N GLY A 2 2.71 -25.92 -15.64
CA GLY A 2 3.70 -24.94 -15.15
C GLY A 2 3.25 -23.49 -14.96
N SER A 3 2.19 -23.02 -15.61
CA SER A 3 1.74 -21.60 -15.50
C SER A 3 1.04 -21.26 -14.17
N LYS A 4 0.27 -22.20 -13.60
CA LYS A 4 -0.47 -21.98 -12.35
C LYS A 4 0.44 -22.04 -11.12
N ALA A 5 1.47 -22.89 -11.15
CA ALA A 5 2.47 -22.97 -10.07
C ALA A 5 3.26 -21.67 -9.94
N GLY A 6 3.81 -21.15 -11.05
CA GLY A 6 4.55 -19.89 -11.03
C GLY A 6 3.68 -18.65 -10.75
N ALA A 7 2.38 -18.67 -11.07
CA ALA A 7 1.46 -17.61 -10.64
C ALA A 7 1.20 -17.64 -9.13
N ARG A 8 1.04 -18.84 -8.57
CA ARG A 8 0.85 -19.04 -7.12
C ARG A 8 2.09 -18.65 -6.32
N GLU A 9 3.27 -19.00 -6.81
CA GLU A 9 4.54 -18.61 -6.19
C GLU A 9 4.72 -17.09 -6.16
N ARG A 10 4.48 -16.40 -7.28
CA ARG A 10 4.53 -14.93 -7.35
C ARG A 10 3.53 -14.25 -6.40
N SER A 11 2.33 -14.80 -6.29
CA SER A 11 1.30 -14.27 -5.37
C SER A 11 1.72 -14.45 -3.91
N LEU A 12 2.31 -15.60 -3.57
CA LEU A 12 2.84 -15.86 -2.23
C LEU A 12 4.01 -14.93 -1.91
N GLU A 13 4.91 -14.72 -2.85
CA GLU A 13 6.04 -13.80 -2.72
C GLU A 13 5.57 -12.35 -2.50
N ALA A 14 4.58 -11.89 -3.27
CA ALA A 14 3.98 -10.56 -3.09
C ALA A 14 3.36 -10.40 -1.69
N ALA A 15 2.65 -11.42 -1.19
CA ALA A 15 2.06 -11.41 0.15
C ALA A 15 3.12 -11.40 1.26
N LEU A 16 4.21 -12.15 1.09
CA LEU A 16 5.34 -12.17 2.02
C LEU A 16 6.03 -10.81 2.08
N LEU A 17 6.32 -10.22 0.92
CA LEU A 17 6.89 -8.87 0.83
C LEU A 17 5.98 -7.83 1.48
N THR A 18 4.67 -7.90 1.22
CA THR A 18 3.69 -7.01 1.86
C THR A 18 3.72 -7.14 3.39
N THR A 19 3.74 -8.37 3.90
CA THR A 19 3.77 -8.63 5.35
C THR A 19 5.08 -8.13 5.97
N ARG A 20 6.21 -8.39 5.33
CA ARG A 20 7.52 -7.93 5.80
C ARG A 20 7.62 -6.40 5.79
N GLY A 21 7.11 -5.75 4.75
CA GLY A 21 7.04 -4.29 4.66
C GLY A 21 6.23 -3.66 5.80
N VAL A 22 5.10 -4.27 6.17
CA VAL A 22 4.31 -3.83 7.34
C VAL A 22 5.10 -3.97 8.65
N LEU A 23 5.83 -5.07 8.84
CA LEU A 23 6.63 -5.29 10.03
C LEU A 23 7.78 -4.27 10.13
N GLN A 24 8.48 -4.00 9.02
CA GLN A 24 9.53 -2.98 8.96
C GLN A 24 8.99 -1.58 9.26
N ALA A 25 7.81 -1.24 8.72
CA ALA A 25 7.18 0.04 9.01
C ALA A 25 6.86 0.21 10.51
N ARG A 26 6.44 -0.87 11.18
CA ARG A 26 6.21 -0.88 12.64
C ARG A 26 7.50 -0.78 13.45
N LEU A 27 8.64 -1.14 12.87
CA LEU A 27 9.97 -0.97 13.44
C LEU A 27 10.62 0.36 13.04
N ASP A 28 9.85 1.27 12.43
CA ASP A 28 10.29 2.57 11.93
C ASP A 28 11.37 2.51 10.83
N ASP A 29 11.62 1.32 10.26
CA ASP A 29 12.42 1.19 9.03
C ASP A 29 11.52 1.42 7.81
N LEU A 30 11.13 2.69 7.65
CA LEU A 30 10.22 3.10 6.59
C LEU A 30 10.85 2.88 5.20
N GLY A 31 12.19 2.94 5.11
CA GLY A 31 12.96 2.76 3.88
C GLY A 31 12.82 1.33 3.35
N ALA A 32 13.13 0.35 4.18
CA ALA A 32 12.94 -1.06 3.85
C ALA A 32 11.47 -1.38 3.56
N ALA A 33 10.55 -0.83 4.37
CA ALA A 33 9.12 -1.03 4.17
C ALA A 33 8.64 -0.60 2.78
N ALA A 34 9.11 0.57 2.31
CA ALA A 34 8.76 1.08 0.99
C ALA A 34 9.30 0.16 -0.12
N ALA A 35 10.54 -0.29 0.00
CA ALA A 35 11.17 -1.17 -0.99
C ALA A 35 10.42 -2.50 -1.13
N ASP A 36 10.01 -3.10 -0.01
CA ASP A 36 9.26 -4.36 -0.01
C ASP A 36 7.84 -4.18 -0.57
N LEU A 37 7.15 -3.09 -0.20
CA LEU A 37 5.83 -2.79 -0.74
C LEU A 37 5.87 -2.48 -2.24
N GLU A 38 6.90 -1.79 -2.73
CA GLU A 38 7.11 -1.58 -4.17
C GLU A 38 7.38 -2.89 -4.91
N ALA A 39 8.17 -3.79 -4.33
CA ALA A 39 8.41 -5.11 -4.90
C ALA A 39 7.12 -5.94 -4.93
N ALA A 40 6.31 -5.92 -3.87
CA ALA A 40 5.00 -6.57 -3.83
C ALA A 40 4.06 -6.05 -4.93
N ILE A 41 3.98 -4.72 -5.10
CA ILE A 41 3.15 -4.10 -6.16
C ILE A 41 3.66 -4.47 -7.56
N LYS A 42 4.98 -4.61 -7.77
CA LYS A 42 5.52 -5.06 -9.07
C LYS A 42 5.14 -6.49 -9.40
N LEU A 43 5.09 -7.37 -8.39
CA LEU A 43 4.68 -8.76 -8.55
C LEU A 43 3.17 -8.89 -8.75
N GLU A 44 2.39 -8.12 -7.98
CA GLU A 44 0.94 -8.11 -8.03
C GLU A 44 0.39 -6.66 -8.04
N PRO A 45 0.27 -6.04 -9.23
CA PRO A 45 -0.17 -4.66 -9.37
C PRO A 45 -1.61 -4.41 -8.90
N ASP A 46 -2.43 -5.46 -8.84
CA ASP A 46 -3.82 -5.40 -8.42
C ASP A 46 -4.01 -5.90 -6.97
N SER A 47 -2.93 -5.88 -6.17
CA SER A 47 -2.97 -6.25 -4.75
C SER A 47 -3.55 -5.12 -3.91
N PHE A 48 -4.73 -5.35 -3.31
CA PHE A 48 -5.34 -4.40 -2.39
C PHE A 48 -4.43 -4.14 -1.18
N GLU A 49 -3.92 -5.22 -0.58
CA GLU A 49 -3.09 -5.19 0.61
C GLU A 49 -1.80 -4.40 0.37
N ALA A 50 -1.13 -4.59 -0.76
CA ALA A 50 0.10 -3.87 -1.07
C ALA A 50 -0.14 -2.37 -1.26
N HIS A 51 -1.19 -1.97 -2.00
CA HIS A 51 -1.56 -0.56 -2.17
C HIS A 51 -2.04 0.09 -0.87
N TYR A 52 -2.86 -0.61 -0.09
CA TYR A 52 -3.33 -0.12 1.20
C TYR A 52 -2.15 0.13 2.16
N ASN A 53 -1.23 -0.83 2.28
CA ASN A 53 -0.09 -0.71 3.18
C ASN A 53 0.92 0.35 2.69
N MET A 54 1.13 0.50 1.38
CA MET A 54 1.93 1.61 0.83
C MET A 54 1.30 2.98 1.12
N GLY A 55 -0.03 3.08 1.03
CA GLY A 55 -0.74 4.29 1.43
C GLY A 55 -0.61 4.58 2.94
N CYS A 56 -0.71 3.57 3.80
CA CYS A 56 -0.46 3.71 5.24
C CYS A 56 0.97 4.16 5.54
N LEU A 57 1.96 3.61 4.84
CA LEU A 57 3.36 4.03 4.97
C LEU A 57 3.54 5.50 4.59
N HIS A 58 2.88 5.94 3.50
CA HIS A 58 2.90 7.35 3.11
C HIS A 58 2.18 8.26 4.10
N LEU A 59 1.08 7.81 4.73
CA LEU A 59 0.45 8.55 5.82
C LEU A 59 1.40 8.73 7.00
N HIS A 60 2.11 7.67 7.38
CA HIS A 60 3.09 7.72 8.46
C HIS A 60 4.23 8.71 8.14
N ARG A 61 4.67 8.76 6.87
CA ARG A 61 5.64 9.74 6.35
C ARG A 61 5.08 11.12 6.07
N GLN A 62 3.80 11.38 6.36
CA GLN A 62 3.11 12.64 6.04
C GLN A 62 3.17 13.01 4.54
N SER A 63 3.37 12.02 3.68
CA SER A 63 3.43 12.16 2.23
C SER A 63 2.01 12.12 1.66
N TRP A 64 1.21 13.13 1.98
CA TRP A 64 -0.24 13.13 1.80
C TRP A 64 -0.69 12.90 0.35
N MET A 65 0.02 13.47 -0.63
CA MET A 65 -0.30 13.25 -2.06
C MET A 65 -0.14 11.79 -2.48
N LEU A 66 0.93 11.13 -2.02
CA LEU A 66 1.22 9.74 -2.31
C LEU A 66 0.25 8.82 -1.57
N ALA A 67 -0.03 9.11 -0.30
CA ALA A 67 -1.04 8.40 0.49
C ALA A 67 -2.41 8.41 -0.19
N ARG A 68 -2.89 9.60 -0.62
CA ARG A 68 -4.16 9.74 -1.34
C ARG A 68 -4.18 8.92 -2.64
N ARG A 69 -3.06 8.89 -3.36
CA ARG A 69 -2.92 8.14 -4.61
C ARG A 69 -3.03 6.64 -4.37
N GLU A 70 -2.26 6.09 -3.45
CA GLU A 70 -2.26 4.64 -3.16
C GLU A 70 -3.59 4.19 -2.54
N MET A 71 -4.18 4.98 -1.65
CA MET A 71 -5.54 4.71 -1.14
C MET A 71 -6.58 4.76 -2.27
N GLY A 72 -6.41 5.63 -3.25
CA GLY A 72 -7.25 5.65 -4.45
C GLY A 72 -7.16 4.37 -5.27
N LYS A 73 -5.97 3.77 -5.40
CA LYS A 73 -5.80 2.47 -6.05
C LYS A 73 -6.41 1.34 -5.23
N ALA A 74 -6.16 1.31 -3.92
CA ALA A 74 -6.77 0.33 -3.02
C ALA A 74 -8.30 0.37 -3.10
N LEU A 75 -8.90 1.56 -3.13
CA LEU A 75 -10.35 1.73 -3.28
C LEU A 75 -10.88 1.34 -4.67
N LYS A 76 -10.08 1.40 -5.73
CA LYS A 76 -10.52 0.82 -7.02
C LYS A 76 -10.68 -0.69 -6.94
N LEU A 77 -9.81 -1.36 -6.16
CA LEU A 77 -9.82 -2.80 -5.97
C LEU A 77 -10.90 -3.25 -4.95
N ARG A 78 -11.09 -2.48 -3.87
CA ARG A 78 -12.14 -2.70 -2.87
C ARG A 78 -12.87 -1.38 -2.53
N PRO A 79 -13.88 -0.98 -3.30
CA PRO A 79 -14.56 0.31 -3.15
C PRO A 79 -15.21 0.55 -1.79
N GLY A 80 -15.69 -0.51 -1.13
CA GLY A 80 -16.35 -0.43 0.17
C GLY A 80 -15.43 -0.54 1.38
N ASN A 81 -14.10 -0.50 1.21
CA ASN A 81 -13.19 -0.60 2.35
C ASN A 81 -13.18 0.69 3.17
N GLU A 82 -13.82 0.65 4.33
CA GLU A 82 -14.00 1.80 5.24
C GLU A 82 -12.67 2.39 5.70
N MET A 83 -11.69 1.54 6.01
CA MET A 83 -10.36 1.99 6.46
C MET A 83 -9.62 2.74 5.36
N ALA A 84 -9.69 2.27 4.11
CA ALA A 84 -9.08 2.95 2.97
C ALA A 84 -9.79 4.28 2.65
N LEU A 85 -11.12 4.35 2.82
CA LEU A 85 -11.87 5.60 2.71
C LEU A 85 -11.44 6.61 3.79
N LEU A 86 -11.38 6.17 5.04
CA LEU A 86 -10.94 6.98 6.17
C LEU A 86 -9.52 7.53 5.95
N ASN A 87 -8.58 6.65 5.62
CA ASN A 87 -7.18 7.00 5.37
C ASN A 87 -7.01 7.95 4.18
N ARG A 88 -7.81 7.79 3.11
CA ARG A 88 -7.86 8.76 2.01
C ARG A 88 -8.43 10.10 2.46
N GLY A 89 -9.44 10.10 3.32
CA GLY A 89 -10.01 11.29 3.95
C GLY A 89 -8.98 12.07 4.76
N VAL A 90 -8.21 11.39 5.60
CA VAL A 90 -7.07 11.97 6.35
C VAL A 90 -6.07 12.62 5.41
N ALA A 91 -5.65 11.91 4.35
CA ALA A 91 -4.74 12.47 3.36
C ALA A 91 -5.31 13.72 2.65
N CYS A 92 -6.60 13.71 2.30
CA CYS A 92 -7.26 14.86 1.68
C CYS A 92 -7.39 16.05 2.64
N TYR A 93 -7.70 15.82 3.91
CA TYR A 93 -7.79 16.85 4.94
C TYR A 93 -6.47 17.61 5.05
N HIS A 94 -5.35 16.91 5.24
CA HIS A 94 -4.03 17.56 5.33
C HIS A 94 -3.63 18.30 4.04
N LEU A 95 -3.98 17.78 2.86
CA LEU A 95 -3.74 18.49 1.59
C LEU A 95 -4.57 19.78 1.45
N GLY A 96 -5.75 19.83 2.06
CA GLY A 96 -6.59 21.03 2.12
C GLY A 96 -6.04 22.07 3.09
N SER A 97 -5.58 21.65 4.27
CA SER A 97 -5.04 22.55 5.30
C SER A 97 -3.74 23.27 4.91
N HIS A 98 -2.99 22.76 3.93
CA HIS A 98 -1.75 23.39 3.44
C HIS A 98 -1.94 24.28 2.20
N ARG A 99 -3.18 24.56 1.79
CA ARG A 99 -3.50 25.44 0.65
C ARG A 99 -3.83 26.89 1.03
N GLU A 100 -3.71 27.25 2.30
CA GLU A 100 -3.86 28.61 2.84
C GLU A 100 -2.50 29.28 3.02
#